data_AF-X1F2H3-F1
#
_entry.id   AF-X1F2H3-F1
#
_cell.length_a   1.000
_cell.length_b   1.000
_cell.length_c   1.000
_cell.angle_alpha   90.00
_cell.angle_beta   90.00
_cell.angle_gamma   90.00
#
_symmetry.space_group_name_H-M   'P 1'
#
loop_
_entity.id
_entity.type
_entity.pdbx_description
1 polymer ?
#
loop_
_entity_poly.entity_id
_entity_poly.type
_entity_poly.pdbx_seq_one_letter_code
_entity_poly.pdbx_strand_id
1 'polypeptide(L)'
;MTGLNPPETQESIVSITDRVRKVTLAQPATSVHFLGDTAAFVGAEETVSLVDAAGEVAAVGLHGGGILCAVSDGKRLVTGGDDGKVMAIDKAGATELIATEAKRRW
;
A
#
# COMPACT_ATOMS: atom_id res chain seq x y z
N MET A 1 -16.33 -54.47 -26.57
CA MET A 1 -16.83 -53.24 -25.90
C MET A 1 -15.62 -52.40 -25.53
N THR A 2 -15.24 -51.46 -26.39
CA THR A 2 -14.13 -50.52 -26.15
C THR A 2 -14.65 -49.36 -25.32
N GLY A 3 -14.07 -49.15 -24.14
CA GLY A 3 -14.44 -48.08 -23.21
C GLY A 3 -14.21 -46.70 -23.83
N LEU A 4 -15.20 -45.84 -23.71
CA LEU A 4 -15.07 -44.41 -23.96
C LEU A 4 -14.33 -43.80 -22.76
N ASN A 5 -13.01 -43.74 -22.81
CA ASN A 5 -12.30 -42.86 -21.89
C ASN A 5 -12.53 -41.40 -22.35
N PRO A 6 -12.91 -40.48 -21.45
CA PRO A 6 -12.98 -39.07 -21.79
C PRO A 6 -11.58 -38.56 -22.20
N PRO A 7 -11.49 -37.59 -23.12
CA PRO A 7 -10.20 -36.98 -23.47
C PRO A 7 -9.60 -36.29 -22.25
N GLU A 8 -8.39 -36.69 -21.88
CA GLU A 8 -7.59 -36.07 -20.82
C GLU A 8 -6.91 -34.81 -21.34
N THR A 9 -7.58 -33.65 -21.23
CA THR A 9 -6.96 -32.38 -20.81
C THR A 9 -8.08 -31.35 -20.67
N GLN A 10 -8.43 -31.00 -19.44
CA GLN A 10 -9.25 -29.83 -19.17
C GLN A 10 -8.30 -28.64 -19.18
N GLU A 11 -8.30 -27.85 -20.26
CA GLU A 11 -7.54 -26.60 -20.26
C GLU A 11 -8.07 -25.71 -19.13
N SER A 12 -7.25 -25.51 -18.10
CA SER A 12 -7.62 -24.64 -16.98
C SER A 12 -7.56 -23.20 -17.45
N ILE A 13 -8.70 -22.53 -17.47
CA ILE A 13 -8.78 -21.09 -17.73
C ILE A 13 -8.02 -20.38 -16.61
N VAL A 14 -7.03 -19.56 -16.96
CA VAL A 14 -6.32 -18.69 -16.01
C VAL A 14 -7.36 -17.83 -15.30
N SER A 15 -7.43 -17.95 -13.97
CA SER A 15 -8.39 -17.21 -13.18
C SER A 15 -7.81 -15.86 -12.77
N ILE A 16 -8.66 -14.83 -12.71
CA ILE A 16 -8.28 -13.56 -12.09
C ILE A 16 -7.89 -13.73 -10.62
N THR A 17 -8.42 -14.77 -9.95
CA THR A 17 -8.06 -15.09 -8.57
C THR A 17 -6.61 -15.53 -8.43
N ASP A 18 -6.00 -16.08 -9.48
CA ASP A 18 -4.58 -16.46 -9.50
C ASP A 18 -3.65 -15.23 -9.50
N ARG A 19 -4.22 -14.03 -9.76
CA ARG A 19 -3.53 -12.73 -9.72
C ARG A 19 -3.80 -11.96 -8.42
N VAL A 20 -4.52 -12.55 -7.46
CA VAL A 20 -4.78 -11.92 -6.16
C VAL A 20 -3.68 -12.32 -5.18
N ARG A 21 -3.09 -11.33 -4.53
CA ARG A 21 -2.17 -11.54 -3.41
C ARG A 21 -2.80 -11.04 -2.12
N LYS A 22 -2.86 -11.90 -1.11
CA LYS A 22 -3.24 -11.48 0.24
C LYS A 22 -2.03 -10.80 0.89
N VAL A 23 -2.27 -9.64 1.48
CA VAL A 23 -1.28 -8.88 2.25
C VAL A 23 -1.84 -8.68 3.65
N THR A 24 -1.04 -8.98 4.66
CA THR A 24 -1.39 -8.73 6.07
C THR A 24 -0.74 -7.43 6.50
N LEU A 25 -1.54 -6.43 6.84
CA LEU A 25 -1.07 -5.17 7.40
C LEU A 25 -1.10 -5.23 8.93
N ALA A 26 -0.16 -4.54 9.58
CA ALA A 26 -0.10 -4.48 11.04
C ALA A 26 -1.26 -3.67 11.64
N GLN A 27 -1.82 -2.73 10.87
CA GLN A 27 -2.92 -1.85 11.27
C GLN A 27 -3.88 -1.62 10.09
N PRO A 28 -5.14 -1.23 10.34
CA PRO A 28 -6.08 -0.88 9.28
C PRO A 28 -5.55 0.26 8.40
N ALA A 29 -5.72 0.11 7.09
CA ALA A 29 -5.42 1.16 6.13
C ALA A 29 -6.67 2.02 5.86
N THR A 30 -6.50 3.34 5.77
CA THR A 30 -7.56 4.30 5.42
C THR A 30 -7.58 4.59 3.92
N SER A 31 -6.45 4.43 3.25
CA SER A 31 -6.31 4.60 1.79
C SER A 31 -5.13 3.79 1.25
N VAL A 32 -5.05 3.64 -0.07
CA VAL A 32 -3.95 2.98 -0.76
C VAL A 32 -3.62 3.71 -2.06
N HIS A 33 -2.33 3.86 -2.35
CA HIS A 33 -1.82 4.50 -3.55
C HIS A 33 -0.68 3.67 -4.16
N PHE A 34 -0.61 3.57 -5.48
CA PHE A 34 0.50 2.91 -6.16
C PHE A 34 1.61 3.91 -6.49
N LEU A 35 2.84 3.59 -6.09
CA LEU A 35 4.07 4.30 -6.41
C LEU A 35 4.89 3.43 -7.38
N GLY A 36 4.46 3.39 -8.63
CA GLY A 36 4.91 2.36 -9.58
C GLY A 36 4.35 0.99 -9.22
N ASP A 37 5.23 0.02 -8.99
CA ASP A 37 4.92 -1.36 -8.62
C ASP A 37 4.78 -1.59 -7.10
N THR A 38 4.98 -0.55 -6.29
CA THR A 38 4.83 -0.59 -4.84
C THR A 38 3.47 -0.02 -4.43
N ALA A 39 2.67 -0.78 -3.68
CA ALA A 39 1.45 -0.28 -3.05
C ALA A 39 1.78 0.36 -1.69
N ALA A 40 1.45 1.63 -1.51
CA ALA A 40 1.56 2.36 -0.25
C ALA A 40 0.18 2.37 0.45
N PHE A 41 0.04 1.57 1.49
CA PHE A 41 -1.14 1.55 2.34
C PHE A 41 -0.98 2.55 3.48
N VAL A 42 -1.86 3.54 3.54
CA VAL A 42 -1.82 4.59 4.55
C VAL A 42 -2.55 4.10 5.79
N GLY A 43 -1.85 4.01 6.92
CA GLY A 43 -2.45 3.65 8.20
C GLY A 43 -3.41 4.72 8.71
N ALA A 44 -4.32 4.33 9.61
CA ALA A 44 -5.13 5.32 10.35
C ALA A 44 -4.26 6.26 11.18
N GLU A 45 -3.13 5.76 11.69
CA GLU A 45 -2.21 6.47 12.56
C GLU A 45 -0.77 6.19 12.14
N GLU A 46 0.08 7.22 12.25
CA GLU A 46 1.54 7.24 12.27
C GLU A 46 2.30 6.69 11.06
N THR A 47 1.81 5.63 10.41
CA THR A 47 2.59 4.78 9.51
C THR A 47 1.99 4.64 8.12
N VAL A 48 2.87 4.44 7.14
CA VAL A 48 2.53 3.93 5.80
C VAL A 48 3.22 2.59 5.62
N SER A 49 2.49 1.57 5.18
CA SER A 49 3.04 0.27 4.80
C SER A 49 3.28 0.22 3.29
N LEU A 50 4.56 0.15 2.89
CA LEU A 50 4.96 -0.08 1.50
C LEU A 50 4.99 -1.58 1.23
N VAL A 51 4.30 -2.00 0.17
CA VAL A 51 4.15 -3.40 -0.22
C VAL A 51 4.64 -3.58 -1.64
N ASP A 52 5.65 -4.41 -1.83
CA ASP A 52 6.21 -4.68 -3.16
C ASP A 52 5.39 -5.71 -3.95
N ALA A 53 5.82 -6.00 -5.18
CA ALA A 53 5.15 -6.97 -6.06
C ALA A 53 5.18 -8.42 -5.53
N ALA A 54 6.14 -8.76 -4.66
CA ALA A 54 6.21 -10.04 -3.98
C ALA A 54 5.27 -10.09 -2.75
N GLY A 55 4.76 -8.94 -2.31
CA GLY A 55 3.92 -8.79 -1.12
C GLY A 55 4.70 -8.57 0.16
N GLU A 56 6.00 -8.30 0.07
CA GLU A 56 6.82 -7.96 1.22
C GLU A 56 6.40 -6.58 1.74
N VAL A 57 6.24 -6.48 3.06
CA VAL A 57 5.69 -5.30 3.73
C VAL A 57 6.78 -4.58 4.53
N ALA A 58 6.97 -3.29 4.25
CA ALA A 58 7.83 -2.39 5.00
C ALA A 58 6.99 -1.24 5.59
N ALA A 59 6.87 -1.18 6.91
CA ALA A 59 6.19 -0.09 7.60
C ALA A 59 7.15 1.08 7.86
N VAL A 60 6.72 2.30 7.53
CA VAL A 60 7.50 3.53 7.68
C VAL A 60 6.70 4.54 8.49
N GLY A 61 7.27 5.02 9.60
CA GLY A 61 6.69 6.08 10.42
C GLY A 61 6.86 7.45 9.78
N LEU A 62 5.75 8.19 9.68
CA LEU A 62 5.68 9.53 9.07
C LEU A 62 5.17 10.59 10.06
N HIS A 63 4.19 10.23 10.89
CA HIS A 63 3.51 11.15 11.80
C HIS A 63 3.57 10.66 13.26
N GLY A 64 3.33 11.57 14.20
CA GLY A 64 3.04 11.25 15.60
C GLY A 64 1.57 11.50 15.93
N GLY A 65 0.67 10.65 15.42
CA GLY A 65 -0.78 10.77 15.53
C GLY A 65 -1.51 10.29 14.27
N GLY A 66 -2.79 10.66 14.12
CA GLY A 66 -3.61 10.28 12.98
C GLY A 66 -3.09 10.83 11.65
N ILE A 67 -3.22 10.03 10.59
CA ILE A 67 -3.02 10.51 9.22
C ILE A 67 -4.38 10.95 8.67
N LEU A 68 -4.52 12.26 8.46
CA LEU A 68 -5.79 12.93 8.18
C LEU A 68 -6.10 13.00 6.69
N CYS A 69 -5.07 13.08 5.85
CA CYS A 69 -5.22 13.11 4.40
C CYS A 69 -4.00 12.52 3.70
N ALA A 70 -4.21 12.03 2.48
CA ALA A 70 -3.18 11.45 1.64
C ALA A 70 -3.47 11.71 0.16
N VAL A 71 -2.44 12.09 -0.60
CA VAL A 71 -2.51 12.25 -2.06
C VAL A 71 -1.24 11.72 -2.71
N SER A 72 -1.31 11.28 -3.96
CA SER A 72 -0.13 10.80 -4.69
C SER A 72 -0.09 11.30 -6.12
N ASP A 73 1.12 11.51 -6.62
CA ASP A 73 1.41 11.77 -8.04
C ASP A 73 1.89 10.51 -8.79
N GLY A 74 1.83 9.34 -8.14
CA GLY A 74 2.32 8.05 -8.65
C GLY A 74 3.83 7.82 -8.51
N LYS A 75 4.61 8.84 -8.10
CA LYS A 75 6.04 8.71 -7.79
C LYS A 75 6.29 8.79 -6.28
N ARG A 76 5.52 9.63 -5.60
CA ARG A 76 5.51 9.78 -4.14
C ARG A 76 4.10 9.88 -3.61
N LEU A 77 3.96 9.59 -2.32
CA LEU A 77 2.79 9.83 -1.51
C LEU A 77 3.08 11.05 -0.63
N VAL A 78 2.10 11.95 -0.47
CA VAL A 78 2.14 13.08 0.46
C VAL A 78 1.01 12.91 1.47
N THR A 79 1.33 13.04 2.76
CA THR A 79 0.40 12.87 3.87
C THR A 79 0.37 14.09 4.78
N GLY A 80 -0.80 14.40 5.33
CA GLY A 80 -0.97 15.37 6.42
C GLY A 80 -1.45 14.66 7.68
N GLY A 81 -0.89 15.01 8.83
CA GLY A 81 -1.21 14.34 10.10
C GLY A 81 -1.46 15.28 11.27
N ASP A 82 -2.12 14.75 12.31
CA ASP A 82 -2.49 15.48 13.54
C ASP A 82 -1.32 16.24 14.19
N ASP A 83 -0.10 15.74 13.98
CA ASP A 83 1.14 16.31 14.50
C ASP A 83 1.57 17.63 13.83
N GLY A 84 0.74 18.20 12.96
CA GLY A 84 1.05 19.46 12.29
C GLY A 84 1.99 19.32 11.11
N LYS A 85 2.34 18.10 10.68
CA LYS A 85 3.30 17.88 9.58
C LYS A 85 2.61 17.54 8.27
N VAL A 86 3.28 17.93 7.19
CA VAL A 86 3.09 17.39 5.85
C VAL A 86 4.35 16.64 5.46
N MET A 87 4.21 15.34 5.23
CA MET A 87 5.33 14.45 4.91
C MET A 87 5.19 13.91 3.49
N ALA A 88 6.30 13.62 2.83
CA ALA A 88 6.33 12.80 1.63
C ALA A 88 7.07 11.49 1.87
N ILE A 89 6.69 10.46 1.13
CA ILE A 89 7.40 9.18 1.06
C ILE A 89 7.43 8.68 -0.40
N ASP A 90 8.57 8.19 -0.84
CA ASP A 90 8.71 7.52 -2.14
C ASP A 90 8.61 5.99 -2.03
N LYS A 91 8.65 5.31 -3.18
CA LYS A 91 8.56 3.84 -3.22
C LYS A 91 9.73 3.11 -2.55
N ALA A 92 10.87 3.76 -2.34
CA ALA A 92 12.01 3.21 -1.63
C ALA A 92 11.92 3.41 -0.10
N GLY A 93 10.87 4.09 0.37
CA GLY A 93 10.69 4.44 1.76
C GLY A 93 11.48 5.67 2.19
N ALA A 94 12.06 6.42 1.26
CA ALA A 94 12.71 7.68 1.59
C ALA A 94 11.63 8.70 1.98
N THR A 95 11.81 9.33 3.15
CA THR A 95 10.84 10.30 3.68
C THR A 95 11.39 11.71 3.66
N GLU A 96 10.50 12.69 3.50
CA GLU A 96 10.81 14.11 3.49
C GLU A 96 9.75 14.88 4.27
N LEU A 97 10.18 15.81 5.13
CA LEU A 97 9.29 16.80 5.73
C LEU A 97 9.09 17.95 4.74
N ILE A 98 7.89 18.07 4.17
CA ILE A 98 7.55 19.16 3.24
C ILE A 98 7.25 20.45 4.01
N ALA A 99 6.45 20.34 5.08
CA ALA A 99 6.03 21.48 5.88
C ALA A 99 5.67 21.06 7.31
N THR A 100 5.77 22.00 8.25
CA THR A 100 5.27 21.82 9.62
C THR A 100 4.64 23.11 10.11
N GLU A 101 3.49 23.00 10.77
CA GLU A 101 2.85 24.10 11.48
C GLU A 101 3.56 24.34 12.81
N ALA A 102 3.76 25.60 13.19
CA ALA A 102 4.64 25.99 14.30
C ALA A 102 4.14 25.49 15.67
N LYS A 103 2.83 25.39 15.87
CA LYS A 103 2.18 24.83 17.07
C LYS A 103 1.99 23.32 17.01
N ARG A 104 2.39 22.66 15.92
CA ARG A 104 2.33 21.21 15.69
C ARG A 104 0.92 20.62 15.86
N ARG A 105 -0.07 21.33 15.31
CA ARG A 105 -1.47 20.87 15.25
C ARG A 105 -2.20 21.54 14.09
N TRP A 106 -3.22 20.86 13.58
CA TRP A 106 -4.14 21.38 12.57
C TRP A 106 -5.38 21.98 13.26
#